data_AF-A0A1D2SCF8-F1
#
_entry.id   AF-A0A1D2SCF8-F1
#
_cell.length_a   1.000
_cell.length_b   1.000
_cell.length_c   1.000
_cell.angle_alpha   90.00
_cell.angle_beta   90.00
_cell.angle_gamma   90.00
#
_symmetry.space_group_name_H-M   'P 1'
#
loop_
_entity.id
_entity.type
_entity.pdbx_description
1 polymer ?
#
loop_
_entity_poly.entity_id
_entity_poly.type
_entity_poly.pdbx_seq_one_letter_code
_entity_poly.pdbx_strand_id
1 'polypeptide(L)'
;MLGTLDGFLGDAWIGKSVPVDVIGFSRGAAMARDFVNRVATLVDDRHYWARGICVDLRFLGLWDTVAQFGLLGASNERWQLGIPSAVRATFHAVALNEHRALFPLESALGGNAFVVERGFIGDHSDVGGGNAEGDLSDISLVWMTQMARSMGVPVSELQLADRYVTDPRIHGRNYSGMGDRYVYRRDASGRIVGRTTQRRATIGGMSWRDTAAFLVPYARRGIDGRGQPSIVGMVDMRAYAAWLKVSYGIEIGY
;
A
#
# COMPACT_ATOMS: atom_id res chain seq x y z
N MET A 1 -7.04 1.20 19.23
CA MET A 1 -7.69 0.66 18.01
C MET A 1 -8.67 -0.46 18.35
N LEU A 2 -8.26 -1.58 18.97
CA LEU A 2 -9.21 -2.64 19.34
C LEU A 2 -10.33 -2.17 20.28
N GLY A 3 -10.01 -1.48 21.38
CA GLY A 3 -11.04 -0.95 22.28
C GLY A 3 -11.99 0.07 21.61
N THR A 4 -11.56 0.74 20.55
CA THR A 4 -12.42 1.61 19.74
C THR A 4 -13.39 0.79 18.91
N LEU A 5 -12.93 -0.29 18.28
CA LEU A 5 -13.79 -1.23 17.56
C LEU A 5 -14.78 -1.90 18.51
N ASP A 6 -14.32 -2.39 19.67
CA ASP A 6 -15.19 -3.03 20.67
C ASP A 6 -16.29 -2.11 21.18
N GLY A 7 -15.95 -0.83 21.42
CA GLY A 7 -16.91 0.20 21.81
C GLY A 7 -17.88 0.57 20.69
N PHE A 8 -17.44 0.54 19.43
CA PHE A 8 -18.31 0.76 18.27
C PHE A 8 -19.29 -0.41 18.04
N LEU A 9 -18.84 -1.64 18.30
CA LEU A 9 -19.62 -2.88 18.13
C LEU A 9 -20.59 -3.13 19.30
N GLY A 10 -21.38 -2.12 19.69
CA GLY A 10 -22.40 -2.23 20.74
C GLY A 10 -23.67 -2.99 20.31
N ASP A 11 -24.71 -2.93 21.15
CA ASP A 11 -25.96 -3.71 21.00
C ASP A 11 -26.68 -3.52 19.65
N ALA A 12 -26.49 -2.37 19.00
CA ALA A 12 -27.05 -2.08 17.68
C ALA A 12 -26.59 -3.05 16.57
N TRP A 13 -25.52 -3.82 16.82
CA TRP A 13 -24.95 -4.79 15.90
C TRP A 13 -25.34 -6.24 16.17
N ILE A 14 -26.09 -6.51 17.25
CA ILE A 14 -26.55 -7.87 17.58
C ILE A 14 -27.42 -8.43 16.44
N GLY A 15 -27.10 -9.65 16.02
CA GLY A 15 -27.76 -10.35 14.92
C GLY A 15 -27.33 -9.87 13.52
N LYS A 16 -26.31 -8.99 13.43
CA LYS A 16 -25.83 -8.43 12.15
C LYS A 16 -24.41 -8.90 11.83
N SER A 17 -24.09 -8.87 10.53
CA SER A 17 -22.72 -8.91 10.04
C SER A 17 -22.20 -7.49 9.87
N VAL A 18 -21.00 -7.23 10.39
CA VAL A 18 -20.36 -5.91 10.36
C VAL A 18 -19.15 -5.96 9.44
N PRO A 19 -19.21 -5.32 8.26
CA PRO A 19 -18.05 -5.20 7.41
C PRO A 19 -17.04 -4.24 8.05
N VAL A 20 -15.80 -4.69 8.16
CA VAL A 20 -14.66 -3.90 8.61
C VAL A 20 -13.70 -3.75 7.44
N ASP A 21 -13.57 -2.51 6.97
CA ASP A 21 -12.65 -2.12 5.92
C ASP A 21 -11.51 -1.31 6.53
N VAL A 22 -10.28 -1.72 6.26
CA VAL A 22 -9.09 -1.12 6.87
C VAL A 22 -8.19 -0.61 5.77
N ILE A 23 -7.71 0.61 5.91
CA ILE A 23 -6.72 1.18 4.99
C ILE A 23 -5.49 1.68 5.75
N GLY A 24 -4.34 1.69 5.08
CA GLY A 24 -3.15 2.30 5.64
C GLY A 24 -2.06 2.55 4.61
N PHE A 25 -1.29 3.61 4.85
CA PHE A 25 -0.09 3.94 4.08
C PHE A 25 1.13 3.87 5.00
N SER A 26 2.27 3.36 4.50
CA SER A 26 3.56 3.39 5.19
C SER A 26 3.51 2.62 6.52
N ARG A 27 3.90 3.26 7.63
CA ARG A 27 3.73 2.73 8.98
C ARG A 27 2.26 2.52 9.36
N GLY A 28 1.36 3.35 8.84
CA GLY A 28 -0.08 3.14 8.98
C GLY A 28 -0.55 1.84 8.33
N ALA A 29 0.05 1.43 7.20
CA ALA A 29 -0.20 0.13 6.57
C ALA A 29 0.26 -1.03 7.46
N ALA A 30 1.41 -0.88 8.14
CA ALA A 30 1.90 -1.88 9.07
C ALA A 30 1.00 -1.98 10.32
N MET A 31 0.50 -0.85 10.81
CA MET A 31 -0.50 -0.82 11.88
C MET A 31 -1.83 -1.43 11.45
N ALA A 32 -2.26 -1.23 10.19
CA ALA A 32 -3.46 -1.85 9.63
C ALA A 32 -3.34 -3.38 9.58
N ARG A 33 -2.17 -3.91 9.18
CA ARG A 33 -1.87 -5.35 9.23
C ARG A 33 -1.96 -5.90 10.66
N ASP A 34 -1.33 -5.22 11.62
CA ASP A 34 -1.39 -5.65 13.02
C ASP A 34 -2.83 -5.62 13.56
N PHE A 35 -3.60 -4.58 13.21
CA PHE A 35 -5.00 -4.46 13.59
C PHE A 35 -5.84 -5.63 13.05
N VAL A 36 -5.77 -5.96 11.76
CA VAL A 36 -6.58 -7.06 11.20
C VAL A 36 -6.17 -8.43 11.76
N ASN A 37 -4.88 -8.65 12.07
CA ASN A 37 -4.46 -9.89 12.73
C ASN A 37 -5.07 -10.01 14.12
N ARG A 38 -5.05 -8.94 14.92
CA ARG A 38 -5.66 -8.94 16.25
C ARG A 38 -7.18 -9.12 16.19
N VAL A 39 -7.85 -8.51 15.21
CA VAL A 39 -9.30 -8.73 15.00
C VAL A 39 -9.56 -10.17 14.58
N ALA A 40 -8.73 -10.76 13.71
CA ALA A 40 -8.84 -12.16 13.32
C ALA A 40 -8.71 -13.10 14.53
N THR A 41 -7.75 -12.86 15.43
CA THR A 41 -7.64 -13.62 16.70
C THR A 41 -8.93 -13.53 17.52
N LEU A 42 -9.51 -12.34 17.67
CA LEU A 42 -10.77 -12.17 18.42
C LEU A 42 -11.96 -12.84 17.73
N VAL A 43 -11.98 -12.90 16.40
CA VAL A 43 -12.98 -13.66 15.63
C VAL A 43 -12.83 -15.16 15.89
N ASP A 44 -11.60 -15.68 15.81
CA ASP A 44 -11.29 -17.09 16.06
C ASP A 44 -11.63 -17.51 17.51
N ASP A 45 -11.37 -16.63 18.48
CA ASP A 45 -11.72 -16.79 19.89
C ASP A 45 -13.22 -16.63 20.17
N ARG A 46 -14.04 -16.43 19.13
CA ARG A 46 -15.49 -16.20 19.20
C ARG A 46 -15.89 -15.00 20.07
N HIS A 47 -14.99 -14.03 20.27
CA HIS A 47 -15.23 -12.86 21.12
C HIS A 47 -16.48 -12.08 20.69
N TYR A 48 -16.57 -11.75 19.39
CA TYR A 48 -17.72 -11.04 18.83
C TYR A 48 -18.96 -11.93 18.72
N TRP A 49 -18.77 -13.20 18.37
CA TRP A 49 -19.87 -14.16 18.25
C TRP A 49 -20.61 -14.37 19.57
N ALA A 50 -19.89 -14.41 20.70
CA ALA A 50 -20.48 -14.50 22.03
C ALA A 50 -21.40 -13.32 22.37
N ARG A 51 -21.21 -12.17 21.69
CA ARG A 51 -22.07 -10.98 21.78
C ARG A 51 -23.18 -10.98 20.71
N GLY A 52 -23.30 -12.04 19.90
CA GLY A 52 -24.24 -12.12 18.79
C GLY A 52 -23.85 -11.28 17.58
N ILE A 53 -22.58 -10.92 17.43
CA ILE A 53 -22.07 -10.06 16.35
C ILE A 53 -21.15 -10.87 15.44
N CYS A 54 -21.35 -10.79 14.13
CA CYS A 54 -20.45 -11.36 13.14
C CYS A 54 -19.56 -10.24 12.56
N VAL A 55 -18.25 -10.36 12.68
CA VAL A 55 -17.29 -9.39 12.11
C VAL A 55 -16.76 -9.95 10.80
N ASP A 56 -16.91 -9.17 9.72
CA ASP A 56 -16.40 -9.49 8.38
C ASP A 56 -15.21 -8.58 8.06
N LEU A 57 -13.99 -9.10 8.12
CA LEU A 57 -12.79 -8.40 7.67
C LEU A 57 -12.78 -8.34 6.13
N ARG A 58 -13.58 -7.43 5.59
CA ARG A 58 -13.96 -7.41 4.19
C ARG A 58 -12.86 -6.92 3.26
N PHE A 59 -12.16 -5.84 3.64
CA PHE A 59 -11.20 -5.16 2.77
C PHE A 59 -9.99 -4.67 3.56
N LEU A 60 -8.80 -4.93 3.02
CA LEU A 60 -7.54 -4.35 3.49
C LEU A 60 -6.82 -3.64 2.34
N GLY A 61 -6.84 -2.31 2.33
CA GLY A 61 -6.17 -1.47 1.34
C GLY A 61 -4.85 -0.90 1.86
N LEU A 62 -3.74 -1.29 1.26
CA LEU A 62 -2.41 -0.92 1.72
C LEU A 62 -1.67 -0.10 0.65
N TRP A 63 -0.94 0.91 1.10
CA TRP A 63 0.06 1.60 0.29
C TRP A 63 1.44 1.43 0.92
N ASP A 64 2.36 0.89 0.14
CA ASP A 64 3.80 0.75 0.35
C ASP A 64 4.17 0.50 1.83
N THR A 65 3.81 -0.66 2.34
CA THR A 65 3.93 -0.99 3.77
C THR A 65 5.37 -0.92 4.25
N VAL A 66 5.65 -0.04 5.21
CA VAL A 66 6.95 0.11 5.88
C VAL A 66 6.73 0.08 7.38
N ALA A 67 7.15 -0.98 8.07
CA ALA A 67 6.92 -1.11 9.52
C ALA A 67 7.83 -0.17 10.33
N GLN A 68 9.15 -0.31 10.17
CA GLN A 68 10.19 0.53 10.77
C GLN A 68 9.87 1.11 12.17
N PHE A 69 9.36 0.28 13.08
CA PHE A 69 9.01 0.66 14.45
C PHE A 69 10.22 0.57 15.37
N GLY A 70 10.35 1.56 16.26
CA GLY A 70 11.56 1.72 17.08
C GLY A 70 12.76 2.23 16.28
N LEU A 71 13.92 2.27 16.93
CA LEU A 71 15.15 2.70 16.26
C LEU A 71 15.51 1.69 15.16
N LEU A 72 15.47 2.11 13.90
CA LEU A 72 15.83 1.29 12.74
C LEU A 72 15.08 -0.06 12.67
N GLY A 73 13.84 -0.10 13.17
CA GLY A 73 12.99 -1.30 13.06
C GLY A 73 13.21 -2.32 14.17
N ALA A 74 13.97 -1.97 15.22
CA ALA A 74 14.25 -2.83 16.37
C ALA A 74 13.03 -3.18 17.23
N SER A 75 11.82 -2.76 16.85
CA SER A 75 10.57 -3.15 17.51
C SER A 75 9.56 -3.76 16.53
N ASN A 76 9.95 -4.08 15.29
CA ASN A 76 9.06 -4.66 14.29
C ASN A 76 8.48 -6.02 14.72
N GLU A 77 9.23 -6.79 15.52
CA GLU A 77 8.84 -8.10 16.04
C GLU A 77 7.65 -8.06 17.00
N ARG A 78 7.31 -6.87 17.52
CA ARG A 78 6.15 -6.66 18.40
C ARG A 78 4.84 -6.47 17.62
N TRP A 79 4.91 -6.42 16.30
CA TRP A 79 3.79 -6.15 15.41
C TRP A 79 3.48 -7.38 14.56
N GLN A 80 2.19 -7.67 14.39
CA GLN A 80 1.74 -8.77 13.54
C GLN A 80 1.65 -8.32 12.08
N LEU A 81 2.71 -8.61 11.32
CA LEU A 81 2.85 -8.17 9.94
C LEU A 81 2.44 -9.25 8.92
N GLY A 82 1.88 -10.38 9.33
CA GLY A 82 1.25 -11.33 8.39
C GLY A 82 -0.01 -10.74 7.75
N ILE A 83 -0.55 -11.39 6.71
CA ILE A 83 -1.93 -11.15 6.25
C ILE A 83 -2.75 -12.38 6.65
N PRO A 84 -3.71 -12.24 7.59
CA PRO A 84 -4.50 -13.38 8.04
C PRO A 84 -5.51 -13.77 6.94
N SER A 85 -5.78 -15.06 6.79
CA SER A 85 -6.77 -15.56 5.82
C SER A 85 -8.21 -15.15 6.14
N ALA A 86 -8.45 -14.63 7.34
CA ALA A 86 -9.73 -14.04 7.74
C ALA A 86 -10.04 -12.74 6.95
N VAL A 87 -9.03 -12.05 6.42
CA VAL A 87 -9.26 -10.91 5.53
C VAL A 87 -9.71 -11.42 4.16
N ARG A 88 -10.93 -11.06 3.75
CA ARG A 88 -11.55 -11.53 2.52
C ARG A 88 -10.75 -11.12 1.28
N ALA A 89 -10.26 -9.88 1.21
CA ALA A 89 -9.37 -9.44 0.15
C ALA A 89 -8.42 -8.32 0.61
N THR A 90 -7.13 -8.47 0.25
CA THR A 90 -6.10 -7.45 0.47
C THR A 90 -5.61 -6.91 -0.86
N PHE A 91 -5.49 -5.59 -0.96
CA PHE A 91 -4.94 -4.90 -2.13
C PHE A 91 -3.77 -4.05 -1.67
N HIS A 92 -2.61 -4.19 -2.30
CA HIS A 92 -1.38 -3.50 -1.90
C HIS A 92 -0.72 -2.79 -3.09
N ALA A 93 -0.69 -1.47 -3.05
CA ALA A 93 0.04 -0.63 -4.00
C ALA A 93 1.48 -0.44 -3.52
N VAL A 94 2.46 -0.79 -4.37
CA VAL A 94 3.90 -0.81 -4.02
C VAL A 94 4.67 0.20 -4.87
N ALA A 95 5.54 0.99 -4.22
CA ALA A 95 6.46 1.90 -4.88
C ALA A 95 7.62 1.16 -5.55
N LEU A 96 7.72 1.25 -6.87
CA LEU A 96 8.77 0.54 -7.61
C LEU A 96 10.13 1.25 -7.56
N ASN A 97 10.15 2.58 -7.36
CA ASN A 97 11.36 3.41 -7.40
C ASN A 97 11.83 3.88 -6.00
N GLU A 98 11.30 3.28 -4.93
CA GLU A 98 11.79 3.48 -3.56
C GLU A 98 13.00 2.58 -3.27
N HIS A 99 14.12 3.17 -2.87
CA HIS A 99 15.39 2.45 -2.66
C HIS A 99 16.10 2.80 -1.35
N ARG A 100 15.51 3.63 -0.49
CA ARG A 100 16.08 4.00 0.80
C ARG A 100 16.12 2.78 1.71
N ALA A 101 17.30 2.44 2.23
CA ALA A 101 17.48 1.27 3.12
C ALA A 101 16.59 1.31 4.37
N LEU A 102 16.22 2.51 4.84
CA LEU A 102 15.33 2.71 5.98
C LEU A 102 13.83 2.67 5.63
N PHE A 103 13.48 2.28 4.40
CA PHE A 103 12.11 2.07 3.94
C PHE A 103 11.90 0.63 3.47
N PRO A 104 12.23 -0.40 4.25
CA PRO A 104 12.04 -1.78 3.83
C PRO A 104 10.55 -2.06 3.61
N LEU A 105 10.23 -2.66 2.47
CA LEU A 105 8.88 -3.04 2.10
C LEU A 105 8.51 -4.35 2.79
N GLU A 106 7.33 -4.38 3.40
CA GLU A 106 6.66 -5.61 3.80
C GLU A 106 5.66 -6.00 2.70
N SER A 107 6.03 -6.92 1.80
CA SER A 107 5.10 -7.45 0.80
C SER A 107 3.90 -8.09 1.51
N ALA A 108 2.71 -7.94 0.91
CA ALA A 108 1.48 -8.58 1.38
C ALA A 108 1.39 -10.04 0.90
N LEU A 109 2.21 -10.43 -0.08
CA LEU A 109 2.26 -11.80 -0.58
C LEU A 109 2.94 -12.74 0.43
N GLY A 110 2.63 -14.04 0.35
CA GLY A 110 3.35 -15.10 1.06
C GLY A 110 2.53 -15.98 2.00
N GLY A 111 1.29 -15.58 2.34
CA GLY A 111 0.33 -16.39 3.10
C GLY A 111 -0.75 -17.03 2.23
N ASN A 112 -1.78 -17.57 2.89
CA ASN A 112 -2.95 -18.19 2.24
C ASN A 112 -4.11 -17.21 2.01
N ALA A 113 -3.92 -15.92 2.35
CA ALA A 113 -4.93 -14.89 2.15
C ALA A 113 -5.08 -14.52 0.65
N PHE A 114 -6.25 -14.01 0.27
CA PHE A 114 -6.42 -13.43 -1.07
C PHE A 114 -5.76 -12.06 -1.13
N VAL A 115 -4.70 -11.93 -1.93
CA VAL A 115 -3.89 -10.72 -2.04
C VAL A 115 -3.67 -10.36 -3.51
N VAL A 116 -3.92 -9.10 -3.84
CA VAL A 116 -3.51 -8.47 -5.10
C VAL A 116 -2.49 -7.37 -4.78
N GLU A 117 -1.22 -7.65 -5.06
CA GLU A 117 -0.12 -6.69 -4.92
C GLU A 117 0.30 -6.17 -6.31
N ARG A 118 0.35 -4.84 -6.47
CA ARG A 118 0.66 -4.17 -7.74
C ARG A 118 1.73 -3.09 -7.56
N GLY A 119 2.67 -3.06 -8.51
CA GLY A 119 3.70 -2.04 -8.56
C GLY A 119 3.24 -0.78 -9.29
N PHE A 120 3.62 0.38 -8.76
CA PHE A 120 3.38 1.70 -9.34
C PHE A 120 4.70 2.46 -9.47
N ILE A 121 4.82 3.26 -10.54
CA ILE A 121 6.00 4.10 -10.79
C ILE A 121 6.07 5.21 -9.74
N GLY A 122 7.25 5.40 -9.16
CA GLY A 122 7.52 6.42 -8.16
C GLY A 122 8.12 5.88 -6.85
N ASP A 123 8.59 6.80 -6.01
CA ASP A 123 9.03 6.47 -4.65
C ASP A 123 7.85 6.32 -3.67
N HIS A 124 8.16 6.12 -2.39
CA HIS A 124 7.17 5.90 -1.33
C HIS A 124 6.00 6.91 -1.34
N SER A 125 6.30 8.20 -1.54
CA SER A 125 5.29 9.27 -1.51
C SER A 125 4.69 9.56 -2.88
N ASP A 126 5.37 9.18 -3.96
CA ASP A 126 4.76 9.18 -5.30
C ASP A 126 3.64 8.14 -5.43
N VAL A 127 3.66 7.08 -4.61
CA VAL A 127 2.60 6.05 -4.62
C VAL A 127 1.58 6.26 -3.52
N GLY A 128 2.00 6.51 -2.28
CA GLY A 128 1.08 6.67 -1.16
C GLY A 128 0.62 8.10 -0.88
N GLY A 129 1.14 9.08 -1.62
CA GLY A 129 0.87 10.50 -1.43
C GLY A 129 1.78 11.18 -0.40
N GLY A 130 1.66 12.51 -0.32
CA GLY A 130 2.33 13.34 0.69
C GLY A 130 3.54 14.15 0.19
N ASN A 131 3.84 14.12 -1.11
CA ASN A 131 4.66 15.14 -1.73
C ASN A 131 3.92 16.49 -1.76
N ALA A 132 4.65 17.60 -1.75
CA ALA A 132 4.03 18.93 -1.85
C ALA A 132 3.68 19.29 -3.31
N GLU A 133 4.26 18.57 -4.25
CA GLU A 133 4.07 18.69 -5.68
C GLU A 133 4.11 17.30 -6.33
N GLY A 134 3.67 17.26 -7.58
CA GLY A 134 3.43 16.02 -8.30
C GLY A 134 2.19 15.28 -7.84
N ASP A 135 1.56 14.59 -8.79
CA ASP A 135 0.26 13.93 -8.63
C ASP A 135 0.26 12.45 -9.07
N LEU A 136 1.45 11.83 -9.14
CA LEU A 136 1.57 10.39 -9.44
C LEU A 136 0.80 9.48 -8.47
N SER A 137 0.57 9.92 -7.22
CA SER A 137 -0.16 9.14 -6.21
C SER A 137 -1.61 8.90 -6.58
N ASP A 138 -2.16 9.76 -7.45
CA ASP A 138 -3.56 9.68 -7.87
C ASP A 138 -3.82 8.42 -8.70
N ILE A 139 -2.80 7.93 -9.42
CA ILE A 139 -2.86 6.66 -10.15
C ILE A 139 -3.19 5.50 -9.20
N SER A 140 -2.48 5.43 -8.07
CA SER A 140 -2.68 4.36 -7.09
C SER A 140 -3.98 4.56 -6.30
N LEU A 141 -4.40 5.81 -6.09
CA LEU A 141 -5.68 6.16 -5.46
C LEU A 141 -6.87 5.72 -6.32
N VAL A 142 -6.85 5.98 -7.63
CA VAL A 142 -7.87 5.49 -8.58
C VAL A 142 -7.94 3.97 -8.54
N TRP A 143 -6.79 3.30 -8.61
CA TRP A 143 -6.73 1.84 -8.51
C TRP A 143 -7.34 1.31 -7.22
N MET A 144 -6.91 1.84 -6.07
CA MET A 144 -7.40 1.37 -4.77
C MET A 144 -8.90 1.63 -4.61
N THR A 145 -9.37 2.77 -5.12
CA THR A 145 -10.80 3.10 -5.11
C THR A 145 -11.61 2.09 -5.93
N GLN A 146 -11.12 1.69 -7.10
CA GLN A 146 -11.74 0.63 -7.91
C GLN A 146 -11.75 -0.71 -7.17
N MET A 147 -10.65 -1.08 -6.50
CA MET A 147 -10.58 -2.32 -5.72
C MET A 147 -11.55 -2.31 -4.54
N ALA A 148 -11.61 -1.20 -3.80
CA ALA A 148 -12.53 -1.02 -2.68
C ALA A 148 -14.00 -1.13 -3.13
N ARG A 149 -14.36 -0.45 -4.23
CA ARG A 149 -15.71 -0.56 -4.83
C ARG A 149 -16.04 -1.98 -5.27
N SER A 150 -15.07 -2.71 -5.84
CA SER A 150 -15.27 -4.12 -6.24
C SER A 150 -15.60 -5.05 -5.05
N MET A 151 -15.20 -4.65 -3.84
CA MET A 151 -15.50 -5.35 -2.59
C MET A 151 -16.74 -4.80 -1.86
N GLY A 152 -17.43 -3.82 -2.45
CA GLY A 152 -18.63 -3.20 -1.86
C GLY A 152 -18.33 -2.21 -0.73
N VAL A 153 -17.11 -1.67 -0.66
CA VAL A 153 -16.77 -0.58 0.26
C VAL A 153 -17.50 0.69 -0.20
N PRO A 154 -18.20 1.41 0.70
CA PRO A 154 -18.89 2.66 0.35
C PRO A 154 -17.86 3.79 0.18
N VAL A 155 -17.25 3.88 -1.00
CA VAL A 155 -16.29 4.94 -1.35
C VAL A 155 -17.01 6.02 -2.14
N SER A 156 -16.84 7.28 -1.73
CA SER A 156 -17.33 8.43 -2.48
C SER A 156 -16.74 8.50 -3.89
N GLU A 157 -17.37 9.28 -4.77
CA GLU A 157 -16.75 9.60 -6.05
C GLU A 157 -15.48 10.43 -5.85
N LEU A 158 -14.43 10.04 -6.58
CA LEU A 158 -13.18 10.80 -6.62
C LEU A 158 -13.44 12.16 -7.26
N GLN A 159 -12.70 13.17 -6.80
CA GLN A 159 -12.81 14.49 -7.41
C GLN A 159 -12.31 14.42 -8.86
N LEU A 160 -12.61 15.45 -9.66
CA LEU A 160 -12.08 15.50 -11.01
C LEU A 160 -10.55 15.59 -10.98
N ALA A 161 -9.97 16.37 -10.07
CA ALA A 161 -8.52 16.52 -9.94
C ALA A 161 -7.83 15.16 -9.70
N ASP A 162 -8.33 14.35 -8.76
CA ASP A 162 -7.76 13.03 -8.41
C ASP A 162 -7.85 11.97 -9.53
N ARG A 163 -8.41 12.32 -10.69
CA ARG A 163 -8.55 11.45 -11.86
C ARG A 163 -7.68 11.90 -13.04
N TYR A 164 -6.84 12.92 -12.83
CA TYR A 164 -5.93 13.47 -13.83
C TYR A 164 -4.54 13.65 -13.24
N VAL A 165 -3.52 13.20 -13.96
CA VAL A 165 -2.12 13.44 -13.62
C VAL A 165 -1.62 14.61 -14.46
N THR A 166 -1.55 15.79 -13.86
CA THR A 166 -1.15 17.05 -14.48
C THR A 166 0.31 17.43 -14.24
N ASP A 167 0.92 16.88 -13.18
CA ASP A 167 2.32 17.13 -12.80
C ASP A 167 3.03 15.79 -12.51
N PRO A 168 3.37 14.98 -13.54
CA PRO A 168 3.88 13.62 -13.36
C PRO A 168 5.35 13.57 -12.94
N ARG A 169 5.75 14.30 -11.90
CA ARG A 169 7.11 14.33 -11.36
C ARG A 169 7.41 13.07 -10.58
N ILE A 170 8.56 12.47 -10.87
CA ILE A 170 9.07 11.34 -10.10
C ILE A 170 10.13 11.83 -9.11
N HIS A 171 9.99 11.37 -7.86
CA HIS A 171 10.92 11.64 -6.79
C HIS A 171 11.88 10.46 -6.59
N GLY A 172 13.11 10.78 -6.21
CA GLY A 172 14.18 9.80 -6.00
C GLY A 172 15.01 10.16 -4.78
N ARG A 173 14.54 9.79 -3.58
CA ARG A 173 15.15 10.21 -2.31
C ARG A 173 16.33 9.36 -1.82
N ASN A 174 16.79 8.42 -2.63
CA ASN A 174 18.10 7.80 -2.42
C ASN A 174 19.21 8.69 -2.99
N TYR A 175 19.57 9.76 -2.26
CA TYR A 175 20.56 10.75 -2.72
C TYR A 175 21.94 10.17 -2.97
N SER A 176 22.34 9.17 -2.18
CA SER A 176 23.63 8.50 -2.36
C SER A 176 23.69 7.63 -3.61
N GLY A 177 22.53 7.23 -4.15
CA GLY A 177 22.42 6.19 -5.16
C GLY A 177 22.84 4.80 -4.69
N MET A 178 23.36 4.68 -3.45
CA MET A 178 23.85 3.43 -2.87
C MET A 178 22.73 2.65 -2.20
N GLY A 179 22.91 1.33 -2.17
CA GLY A 179 21.97 0.42 -1.51
C GLY A 179 20.66 0.23 -2.27
N ASP A 180 19.81 -0.57 -1.63
CA ASP A 180 18.49 -0.90 -2.11
C ASP A 180 17.65 -1.28 -0.90
N ARG A 181 16.36 -0.92 -0.87
CA ARG A 181 15.51 -1.35 0.24
C ARG A 181 15.33 -2.86 0.19
N TYR A 182 15.16 -3.47 1.35
CA TYR A 182 14.70 -4.86 1.41
C TYR A 182 13.22 -4.94 1.08
N VAL A 183 12.84 -6.07 0.48
CA VAL A 183 11.46 -6.51 0.34
C VAL A 183 11.33 -7.82 1.11
N TYR A 184 10.58 -7.78 2.20
CA TYR A 184 10.28 -8.93 3.05
C TYR A 184 8.97 -9.57 2.62
N ARG A 185 8.93 -10.90 2.66
CA ARG A 185 7.73 -11.70 2.37
C ARG A 185 7.48 -12.61 3.57
N ARG A 186 6.25 -12.60 4.10
CA ARG A 186 5.87 -13.31 5.32
C ARG A 186 4.84 -14.39 5.03
N ASP A 187 4.95 -15.52 5.74
CA ASP A 187 3.90 -16.53 5.72
C ASP A 187 2.71 -16.11 6.61
N ALA A 188 1.66 -16.93 6.64
CA ALA A 188 0.45 -16.66 7.43
C ALA A 188 0.71 -16.54 8.94
N SER A 189 1.81 -17.10 9.46
CA SER A 189 2.21 -16.96 10.87
C SER A 189 2.97 -15.66 11.16
N GLY A 190 3.22 -14.84 10.13
CA GLY A 190 4.01 -13.61 10.22
C GLY A 190 5.52 -13.82 10.17
N ARG A 191 5.99 -15.06 9.98
CA ARG A 191 7.43 -15.37 9.86
C ARG A 191 7.95 -14.93 8.50
N ILE A 192 9.13 -14.31 8.47
CA ILE A 192 9.81 -13.95 7.22
C ILE A 192 10.25 -15.24 6.52
N VAL A 193 9.70 -15.50 5.34
CA VAL A 193 10.03 -16.66 4.48
C VAL A 193 10.75 -16.25 3.21
N GLY A 194 10.77 -14.96 2.90
CA GLY A 194 11.49 -14.42 1.75
C GLY A 194 12.08 -13.05 2.06
N ARG A 195 13.28 -12.81 1.51
CA ARG A 195 13.93 -11.51 1.52
C ARG A 195 14.65 -11.30 0.18
N THR A 196 14.37 -10.18 -0.47
CA THR A 196 15.09 -9.73 -1.67
C THR A 196 15.33 -8.22 -1.59
N THR A 197 15.93 -7.63 -2.61
CA THR A 197 16.06 -6.17 -2.74
C THR A 197 15.03 -5.65 -3.75
N GLN A 198 14.62 -4.38 -3.66
CA GLN A 198 13.60 -3.80 -4.55
C GLN A 198 13.89 -4.02 -6.03
N ARG A 199 15.12 -3.81 -6.48
CA ARG A 199 15.51 -3.99 -7.89
C ARG A 199 15.42 -5.44 -8.39
N ARG A 200 15.39 -6.41 -7.48
CA ARG A 200 15.28 -7.85 -7.76
C ARG A 200 13.91 -8.42 -7.38
N ALA A 201 13.03 -7.62 -6.79
CA ALA A 201 11.73 -8.08 -6.34
C ALA A 201 10.78 -8.29 -7.52
N THR A 202 10.10 -9.44 -7.53
CA THR A 202 8.97 -9.67 -8.42
C THR A 202 7.73 -9.11 -7.73
N ILE A 203 7.25 -7.97 -8.24
CA ILE A 203 6.00 -7.32 -7.83
C ILE A 203 5.00 -7.48 -8.98
N GLY A 204 3.73 -7.68 -8.66
CA GLY A 204 2.70 -7.88 -9.69
C GLY A 204 2.58 -6.69 -10.63
N GLY A 205 2.39 -6.97 -11.92
CA GLY A 205 2.25 -5.96 -12.96
C GLY A 205 3.55 -5.54 -13.61
N MET A 206 4.34 -4.71 -12.93
CA MET A 206 5.57 -4.12 -13.46
C MET A 206 6.74 -4.32 -12.49
N SER A 207 7.93 -4.66 -13.01
CA SER A 207 9.17 -4.66 -12.22
C SER A 207 9.78 -3.26 -12.15
N TRP A 208 10.69 -3.03 -11.19
CA TRP A 208 11.48 -1.78 -11.17
C TRP A 208 12.16 -1.49 -12.51
N ARG A 209 12.71 -2.51 -13.18
CA ARG A 209 13.43 -2.33 -14.45
C ARG A 209 12.52 -1.84 -15.56
N ASP A 210 11.29 -2.33 -15.59
CA ASP A 210 10.31 -1.96 -16.61
C ASP A 210 9.86 -0.50 -16.48
N THR A 211 9.96 0.08 -15.27
CA THR A 211 9.63 1.51 -15.06
C THR A 211 10.45 2.42 -15.98
N ALA A 212 11.68 2.04 -16.32
CA ALA A 212 12.58 2.84 -17.16
C ALA A 212 11.99 3.17 -18.54
N ALA A 213 11.08 2.35 -19.07
CA ALA A 213 10.42 2.61 -20.34
C ALA A 213 9.48 3.83 -20.32
N PHE A 214 9.11 4.30 -19.12
CA PHE A 214 8.16 5.40 -18.93
C PHE A 214 8.81 6.63 -18.29
N LEU A 215 10.10 6.58 -17.94
CA LEU A 215 10.76 7.68 -17.25
C LEU A 215 11.44 8.61 -18.24
N VAL A 216 11.21 9.91 -18.04
CA VAL A 216 11.92 11.01 -18.70
C VAL A 216 12.85 11.64 -17.65
N PRO A 217 14.09 11.13 -17.50
CA PRO A 217 14.98 11.59 -16.44
C PRO A 217 15.49 13.01 -16.69
N TYR A 218 15.71 13.76 -15.62
CA TYR A 218 16.39 15.05 -15.71
C TYR A 218 17.91 14.86 -15.63
N ALA A 219 18.64 15.72 -16.35
CA ALA A 219 20.11 15.75 -16.28
C ALA A 219 20.63 16.16 -14.90
N ARG A 220 19.86 16.97 -14.17
CA ARG A 220 20.11 17.38 -12.79
C ARG A 220 18.82 17.28 -11.99
N ARG A 221 18.95 16.91 -10.72
CA ARG A 221 17.81 16.85 -9.79
C ARG A 221 17.16 18.24 -9.64
N GLY A 222 15.83 18.26 -9.69
CA GLY A 222 15.02 19.42 -9.33
C GLY A 222 14.85 19.53 -7.82
N ILE A 223 14.57 20.75 -7.35
CA ILE A 223 14.29 21.06 -5.94
C ILE A 223 12.80 20.88 -5.66
N ASP A 224 12.48 20.11 -4.63
CA ASP A 224 11.11 19.86 -4.20
C ASP A 224 10.53 21.00 -3.35
N GLY A 225 9.23 20.95 -3.07
CA GLY A 225 8.53 21.93 -2.24
C GLY A 225 9.07 22.05 -0.80
N ARG A 226 9.98 21.17 -0.39
CA ARG A 226 10.70 21.21 0.90
C ARG A 226 12.15 21.66 0.76
N GLY A 227 12.57 22.11 -0.43
CA GLY A 227 13.92 22.59 -0.68
C GLY A 227 14.96 21.49 -0.90
N GLN A 228 14.55 20.23 -1.11
CA GLN A 228 15.46 19.10 -1.30
C GLN A 228 15.61 18.73 -2.78
N PRO A 229 16.81 18.31 -3.25
CA PRO A 229 17.03 17.92 -4.65
C PRO A 229 16.48 16.52 -4.97
N SER A 230 15.18 16.31 -4.76
CA SER A 230 14.56 14.99 -4.79
C SER A 230 13.86 14.67 -6.11
N ILE A 231 13.51 15.64 -6.94
CA ILE A 231 12.85 15.41 -8.24
C ILE A 231 13.91 14.91 -9.25
N VAL A 232 13.71 13.71 -9.80
CA VAL A 232 14.69 13.07 -10.70
C VAL A 232 14.26 13.02 -12.17
N GLY A 233 13.02 13.41 -12.47
CA GLY A 233 12.48 13.40 -13.81
C GLY A 233 10.97 13.52 -13.83
N MET A 234 10.38 13.12 -14.96
CA MET A 234 8.93 12.98 -15.15
C MET A 234 8.57 11.58 -15.64
N VAL A 235 7.28 11.25 -15.58
CA VAL A 235 6.71 10.06 -16.20
C VAL A 235 6.04 10.43 -17.51
N ASP A 236 6.32 9.69 -18.58
CA ASP A 236 5.55 9.74 -19.83
C ASP A 236 4.16 9.16 -19.57
N MET A 237 3.22 10.03 -19.19
CA MET A 237 1.87 9.63 -18.87
C MET A 237 1.10 9.09 -20.06
N ARG A 238 1.46 9.43 -21.30
CA ARG A 238 0.82 8.83 -22.47
C ARG A 238 1.12 7.34 -22.55
N ALA A 239 2.40 6.99 -22.47
CA ALA A 239 2.82 5.60 -22.49
C ALA A 239 2.33 4.86 -21.23
N TYR A 240 2.45 5.49 -20.06
CA TYR A 240 2.10 4.84 -18.80
C TYR A 240 0.58 4.65 -18.62
N ALA A 241 -0.24 5.64 -18.95
CA ALA A 241 -1.70 5.51 -18.90
C ALA A 241 -2.23 4.45 -19.87
N ALA A 242 -1.65 4.34 -21.07
CA ALA A 242 -1.99 3.27 -22.01
C ALA A 242 -1.65 1.89 -21.43
N TRP A 243 -0.49 1.76 -20.78
CA TRP A 243 -0.10 0.52 -20.10
C TRP A 243 -1.02 0.20 -18.91
N LEU A 244 -1.37 1.19 -18.08
CA LEU A 244 -2.26 1.05 -16.92
C LEU A 244 -3.65 0.57 -17.34
N LYS A 245 -4.20 1.12 -18.43
CA LYS A 245 -5.50 0.69 -18.97
C LYS A 245 -5.50 -0.78 -19.36
N VAL A 246 -4.47 -1.25 -20.05
CA VAL A 246 -4.38 -2.64 -20.50
C VAL A 246 -4.06 -3.59 -19.35
N SER A 247 -3.15 -3.19 -18.47
CA SER A 247 -2.55 -4.10 -17.47
C SER A 247 -3.34 -4.11 -16.17
N TYR A 248 -3.85 -2.96 -15.73
CA TYR A 248 -4.57 -2.80 -14.46
C TYR A 248 -6.05 -2.43 -14.64
N GLY A 249 -6.51 -2.16 -15.86
CA GLY A 249 -7.90 -1.73 -16.11
C GLY A 249 -8.22 -0.36 -15.53
N ILE A 250 -7.20 0.48 -15.33
CA ILE A 250 -7.34 1.84 -14.79
C ILE A 250 -7.37 2.83 -15.95
N GLU A 251 -8.34 3.74 -15.94
CA GLU A 251 -8.36 4.91 -16.81
C GLU A 251 -8.04 6.15 -15.99
N ILE A 252 -7.02 6.91 -16.41
CA ILE A 252 -6.62 8.17 -15.79
C ILE A 252 -6.31 9.20 -16.87
N GLY A 253 -6.75 10.44 -16.66
CA GLY A 253 -6.42 11.56 -17.54
C GLY A 253 -5.00 12.07 -17.30
N TYR A 254 -4.44 12.79 -18.29
CA TYR A 254 -3.12 13.41 -18.24
C TYR A 254 -2.95 14.45 -19.36
#